data_AF-A0A183LJT2-F1
#
_entry.id   AF-A0A183LJT2-F1
#
_cell.length_a   1.000
_cell.length_b   1.000
_cell.length_c   1.000
_cell.angle_alpha   90.00
_cell.angle_beta   90.00
_cell.angle_gamma   90.00
#
_symmetry.space_group_name_H-M   'P 1'
#
loop_
_entity.id
_entity.type
_entity.pdbx_description
1 polymer ?
#
loop_
_entity_poly.entity_id
_entity_poly.type
_entity_poly.pdbx_seq_one_letter_code
_entity_poly.pdbx_strand_id
1 'polypeptide(L)'
;MTRFRTTTCHPQANGLVERFHRQLKVSLSATNVSQWTDALPLVLLGIRNAVKADIGYSAAQLVYGTTLRLSGECVDPSSSSMIMDLNSYTNRLTIAMRSVKPVSSRPQSTVFVQLDL
;
A
#
# COMPACT_ATOMS: atom_id res chain seq x y z
N MET A 1 -36.68 -7.41 -10.38
CA MET A 1 -35.22 -7.45 -10.63
C MET A 1 -34.97 -6.76 -11.96
N THR A 2 -34.74 -5.44 -11.94
CA THR A 2 -34.75 -4.60 -13.14
C THR A 2 -33.35 -4.59 -13.74
N ARG A 3 -33.18 -5.20 -14.91
CA ARG A 3 -31.88 -5.27 -15.61
C ARG A 3 -31.67 -3.96 -16.37
N PHE A 4 -30.81 -3.09 -15.87
CA PHE A 4 -30.34 -1.92 -16.63
C PHE A 4 -29.51 -2.41 -17.82
N ARG A 5 -30.07 -2.33 -19.02
CA ARG A 5 -29.33 -2.56 -20.27
C ARG A 5 -28.69 -1.23 -20.68
N THR A 6 -27.37 -1.21 -20.77
CA THR A 6 -26.64 -0.14 -21.46
C THR A 6 -27.11 -0.12 -22.90
N THR A 7 -27.76 0.98 -23.29
CA THR A 7 -28.10 1.25 -24.69
C THR A 7 -26.81 1.44 -25.48
N THR A 8 -26.72 0.85 -26.67
CA THR A 8 -25.57 1.01 -27.57
C THR A 8 -25.33 2.50 -27.81
N CYS A 9 -24.08 2.96 -27.62
CA CYS A 9 -23.65 4.34 -27.84
C CYS A 9 -24.35 5.40 -26.96
N HIS A 10 -24.36 5.22 -25.63
CA HIS A 10 -24.71 6.29 -24.69
C HIS A 10 -23.45 7.05 -24.22
N PRO A 11 -23.03 8.14 -24.89
CA PRO A 11 -21.70 8.73 -24.72
C PRO A 11 -21.43 9.25 -23.31
N GLN A 12 -22.46 9.69 -22.57
CA GLN A 12 -22.30 10.16 -21.20
C GLN A 12 -22.06 9.01 -20.20
N ALA A 13 -22.87 7.95 -20.24
CA ALA A 13 -22.74 6.82 -19.33
C ALA A 13 -21.53 5.93 -19.67
N ASN A 14 -21.35 5.63 -20.97
CA ASN A 14 -20.24 4.81 -21.43
C ASN A 14 -18.91 5.56 -21.34
N GLY A 15 -18.91 6.88 -21.60
CA GLY A 15 -17.69 7.68 -21.58
C GLY A 15 -17.02 7.75 -20.20
N LEU A 16 -17.78 7.75 -19.10
CA LEU A 16 -17.20 7.71 -17.74
C LEU A 16 -16.50 6.37 -17.48
N VAL A 17 -17.14 5.26 -17.85
CA VAL A 17 -16.58 3.91 -17.71
C VAL A 17 -15.35 3.74 -18.60
N GLU A 18 -15.40 4.22 -19.84
CA GLU A 18 -14.27 4.18 -20.77
C GLU A 18 -13.06 4.98 -20.27
N ARG A 19 -13.29 6.19 -19.72
CA ARG A 19 -12.22 7.00 -19.11
C ARG A 19 -11.61 6.30 -17.90
N PHE A 20 -12.45 5.72 -17.04
CA PHE A 20 -11.99 4.93 -15.90
C PHE A 20 -11.15 3.73 -16.35
N HIS A 21 -11.61 2.96 -17.34
CA HIS A 21 -10.87 1.83 -17.89
C HIS A 21 -9.54 2.26 -18.52
N ARG A 22 -9.47 3.44 -19.15
CA ARG A 22 -8.20 3.98 -19.68
C ARG A 22 -7.21 4.28 -18.55
N GLN A 23 -7.66 4.94 -17.48
CA GLN A 23 -6.80 5.21 -16.32
C GLN A 23 -6.32 3.92 -15.67
N LEU A 24 -7.21 2.94 -15.49
CA LEU A 24 -6.89 1.65 -14.90
C LEU A 24 -5.80 0.92 -15.69
N LYS A 25 -5.90 0.88 -17.02
CA LYS A 25 -4.89 0.26 -17.90
C LYS A 25 -3.54 0.96 -17.79
N VAL A 26 -3.52 2.29 -17.75
CA VAL A 26 -2.27 3.07 -17.59
C VAL A 26 -1.61 2.76 -16.25
N SER A 27 -2.36 2.79 -15.15
CA SER A 27 -1.83 2.48 -13.81
C SER A 27 -1.27 1.05 -13.71
N LEU A 28 -1.98 0.06 -14.28
CA LEU A 28 -1.49 -1.31 -14.33
C LEU A 28 -0.21 -1.45 -15.15
N SER A 29 -0.13 -0.77 -16.31
CA SER A 29 1.07 -0.78 -17.15
C SER A 29 2.28 -0.17 -16.44
N ALA A 30 2.07 0.85 -15.61
CA ALA A 30 3.14 1.50 -14.85
C ALA A 30 3.69 0.62 -13.69
N THR A 31 2.91 -0.35 -13.22
CA THR A 31 3.31 -1.19 -12.06
C THR A 31 4.26 -2.33 -12.49
N ASN A 32 4.43 -2.57 -13.80
CA ASN A 32 5.38 -3.54 -14.38
C ASN A 32 5.42 -4.93 -13.69
N VAL A 33 4.26 -5.43 -13.26
CA VAL A 33 4.12 -6.72 -12.58
C VAL A 33 3.68 -7.79 -13.57
N SER A 34 4.39 -8.92 -13.57
CA SER A 34 4.02 -10.14 -14.30
C SER A 34 2.59 -10.62 -13.99
N GLN A 35 2.14 -10.40 -12.75
CA GLN A 35 0.82 -10.81 -12.27
C GLN A 35 0.01 -9.57 -11.90
N TRP A 36 -0.62 -8.98 -12.92
CA TRP A 36 -1.40 -7.74 -12.78
C TRP A 36 -2.59 -7.87 -11.81
N THR A 37 -3.09 -9.10 -11.60
CA THR A 37 -4.20 -9.38 -10.66
C THR A 37 -3.83 -9.12 -9.21
N ASP A 38 -2.55 -9.31 -8.85
CA ASP A 38 -2.10 -9.14 -7.47
C ASP A 38 -1.90 -7.66 -7.13
N ALA A 39 -1.54 -6.85 -8.14
CA ALA A 39 -1.46 -5.40 -8.00
C ALA A 39 -2.83 -4.70 -8.18
N LEU A 40 -3.84 -5.41 -8.69
CA LEU A 40 -5.16 -4.83 -8.99
C LEU A 40 -5.83 -4.18 -7.76
N PRO A 41 -5.86 -4.80 -6.55
CA PRO A 41 -6.46 -4.17 -5.38
C PRO A 41 -5.75 -2.87 -5.00
N LEU A 42 -4.41 -2.85 -5.11
CA LEU A 42 -3.59 -1.68 -4.77
C LEU A 42 -3.79 -0.54 -5.76
N VAL A 43 -3.83 -0.86 -7.06
CA VAL A 43 -4.08 0.13 -8.12
C VAL A 43 -5.49 0.72 -7.99
N LEU A 44 -6.51 -0.11 -7.75
CA LEU A 44 -7.87 0.37 -7.53
C LEU A 44 -7.98 1.24 -6.27
N LEU A 45 -7.26 0.89 -5.21
CA LEU A 45 -7.18 1.68 -3.99
C LEU A 45 -6.55 3.06 -4.25
N GLY A 46 -5.45 3.10 -5.01
CA GLY A 46 -4.81 4.34 -5.43
C GLY A 46 -5.76 5.22 -6.25
N ILE A 47 -6.47 4.65 -7.22
CA ILE A 47 -7.44 5.40 -8.04
C ILE A 47 -8.60 5.94 -7.19
N ARG A 48 -9.08 5.19 -6.18
CA ARG A 48 -10.17 5.62 -5.30
C ARG A 48 -9.76 6.73 -4.33
N ASN A 49 -8.50 6.72 -3.90
CA ASN A 49 -7.95 7.73 -2.98
C ASN A 49 -7.38 8.96 -3.69
N ALA A 50 -7.07 8.88 -4.99
CA ALA A 50 -6.61 10.02 -5.75
C ALA A 50 -7.65 11.15 -5.72
N VAL A 51 -7.24 12.31 -5.19
CA VAL A 51 -8.06 13.52 -5.19
C VAL A 51 -8.20 14.00 -6.63
N LYS A 52 -9.43 14.13 -7.10
CA LYS A 52 -9.68 14.67 -8.44
C LYS A 52 -9.69 16.20 -8.34
N ALA A 53 -8.66 16.84 -8.91
CA ALA A 53 -8.44 18.29 -8.81
C ALA A 53 -9.64 19.16 -9.25
N ASP A 54 -10.43 18.67 -10.20
CA ASP A 54 -11.65 19.31 -10.71
C ASP A 54 -12.75 19.50 -9.64
N ILE A 55 -12.82 18.59 -8.66
CA ILE A 55 -13.85 18.58 -7.62
C ILE A 55 -13.29 18.73 -6.21
N GLY A 56 -11.96 18.64 -6.04
CA GLY A 56 -11.29 18.74 -4.73
C GLY A 56 -11.47 17.54 -3.80
N TYR A 57 -12.20 16.50 -4.22
CA TYR A 57 -12.48 15.29 -3.44
C TYR A 57 -12.04 14.02 -4.17
N SER A 58 -11.67 12.99 -3.40
CA SER A 58 -11.46 11.63 -3.91
C SER A 58 -12.77 10.84 -4.01
N ALA A 59 -12.77 9.78 -4.81
CA ALA A 59 -13.95 8.91 -4.93
C ALA A 59 -14.30 8.25 -3.59
N ALA A 60 -13.29 7.87 -2.80
CA ALA A 60 -13.49 7.34 -1.45
C ALA A 60 -14.14 8.39 -0.52
N GLN A 61 -13.70 9.65 -0.57
CA GLN A 61 -14.31 10.72 0.22
C GLN A 61 -15.78 10.96 -0.14
N LEU A 62 -16.12 10.93 -1.43
CA LEU A 62 -17.51 11.12 -1.86
C LEU A 62 -18.44 9.99 -1.42
N VAL A 63 -17.92 8.75 -1.37
CA VAL A 63 -18.72 7.58 -0.97
C VAL A 63 -18.86 7.48 0.54
N TYR A 64 -17.78 7.71 1.28
CA TYR A 64 -17.73 7.49 2.74
C TYR A 64 -17.87 8.76 3.56
N GLY A 65 -17.88 9.94 2.94
CA GLY A 65 -17.93 11.24 3.60
C GLY A 65 -16.68 11.60 4.42
N THR A 66 -15.63 10.77 4.35
CA THR A 66 -14.41 10.91 5.17
C THR A 66 -13.16 10.67 4.32
N THR A 67 -12.05 11.33 4.67
CA THR A 67 -10.74 11.06 4.08
C THR A 67 -10.27 9.67 4.49
N LEU A 68 -10.13 8.77 3.52
CA LEU A 68 -9.73 7.40 3.75
C LEU A 68 -8.21 7.36 3.95
N ARG A 69 -7.78 7.53 5.21
CA ARG A 69 -6.37 7.53 5.60
C ARG A 69 -5.77 6.13 5.35
N LEU A 70 -4.86 6.03 4.39
CA LEU A 70 -4.08 4.82 4.20
C LEU A 70 -3.04 4.71 5.33
N SER A 71 -2.67 3.49 5.74
CA SER A 71 -1.68 3.27 6.81
C SER A 71 -0.31 3.90 6.53
N GLY A 72 0.00 4.25 5.28
CA GLY A 72 1.22 4.99 4.88
C GLY A 72 1.05 6.51 4.83
N GLU A 73 -0.16 7.03 5.00
CA GLU A 73 -0.50 8.46 5.00
C GLU A 73 -0.47 9.06 6.41
N CYS A 74 -0.31 8.21 7.44
CA CYS A 74 -0.17 8.60 8.84
C CYS A 74 1.28 8.98 9.21
N VAL A 75 1.94 9.74 8.33
CA VAL A 75 3.18 10.44 8.70
C VAL A 75 2.81 11.90 8.72
N ASP A 76 2.51 12.43 9.91
CA ASP A 76 2.34 13.86 10.11
C ASP A 76 3.62 14.55 9.64
N PRO A 77 3.59 15.40 8.60
CA PRO A 77 4.74 16.24 8.28
C PRO A 77 5.01 17.26 9.40
N SER A 78 4.05 17.49 10.31
CA SER A 78 4.26 18.33 11.50
C SER A 78 5.17 17.68 12.55
N SER A 79 5.47 16.38 12.44
CA SER A 79 6.53 15.75 13.24
C SER A 79 7.95 16.02 12.70
N SER A 80 8.08 16.73 11.57
CA SER A 80 9.38 17.21 11.09
C SER A 80 9.94 18.40 11.91
N SER A 81 9.19 18.91 12.90
CA SER A 81 9.65 19.95 13.82
C SER A 81 10.12 19.42 15.19
N MET A 82 10.28 18.11 15.34
CA MET A 82 11.16 17.58 16.38
C MET A 82 12.29 16.85 15.67
N ILE A 83 13.31 17.63 15.29
CA ILE A 83 14.69 17.12 15.30
C ILE A 83 14.98 16.80 16.78
N MET A 84 14.35 15.75 17.32
CA MET A 84 14.86 15.06 18.48
C MET A 84 16.18 14.55 17.98
N ASP A 85 17.26 15.23 18.42
CA ASP A 85 18.62 15.05 17.93
C ASP A 85 18.84 13.57 17.60
N LEU A 86 18.89 13.26 16.30
CA LEU A 86 18.91 11.88 15.80
C LEU A 86 20.03 11.09 16.49
N ASN A 87 21.09 11.80 16.86
CA ASN A 87 22.23 11.31 17.60
C ASN A 87 21.89 10.89 19.04
N SER A 88 20.97 11.58 19.72
CA SER A 88 20.46 11.18 21.05
C SER A 88 19.62 9.90 20.96
N TYR A 89 18.82 9.74 19.91
CA TYR A 89 18.01 8.52 19.72
C TYR A 89 18.91 7.31 19.40
N THR A 90 19.83 7.46 18.46
CA THR A 90 20.77 6.37 18.10
C THR A 90 21.68 5.99 19.25
N ASN A 91 22.11 6.95 20.08
CA ASN A 91 22.89 6.68 21.29
C ASN A 91 22.08 5.86 22.31
N ARG A 92 20.84 6.27 22.61
CA ARG A 92 19.95 5.50 23.51
C ARG A 92 19.68 4.09 23.00
N LEU A 93 19.43 3.94 21.69
CA LEU A 93 19.20 2.64 21.08
C LEU A 93 20.45 1.75 21.15
N THR A 94 21.62 2.31 20.90
CA THR A 94 22.91 1.60 20.99
C THR A 94 23.18 1.12 22.41
N ILE A 95 22.93 1.96 23.42
CA ILE A 95 23.06 1.58 24.83
C ILE A 95 22.10 0.42 25.17
N ALA A 96 20.83 0.52 24.74
CA ALA A 96 19.84 -0.51 24.98
C ALA A 96 20.24 -1.85 24.34
N MET A 97 20.67 -1.83 23.07
CA MET A 97 21.09 -3.03 22.34
C MET A 97 22.36 -3.65 22.93
N ARG A 98 23.31 -2.85 23.40
CA ARG A 98 24.52 -3.34 24.10
C ARG A 98 24.20 -3.98 25.45
N SER A 99 23.11 -3.57 26.10
CA SER A 99 22.66 -4.16 27.36
C SER A 99 21.98 -5.52 27.17
N VAL A 100 21.57 -5.88 25.95
CA VAL A 100 20.96 -7.17 25.66
C VAL A 100 22.07 -8.22 25.54
N LYS A 101 22.09 -9.18 26.46
CA LYS A 101 22.97 -10.34 26.33
C LYS A 101 22.35 -11.32 25.34
N PRO A 102 23.12 -11.86 24.38
CA PRO A 102 22.62 -12.90 23.50
C PRO A 102 22.20 -14.12 24.34
N VAL A 103 20.95 -14.53 24.19
CA VAL A 103 20.46 -15.79 24.76
C VAL A 103 21.26 -16.92 24.15
N SER A 104 21.84 -17.78 25.00
CA SER A 104 22.56 -18.97 24.56
C SER A 104 21.62 -19.88 23.75
N SER A 105 21.87 -19.98 22.46
CA SER A 105 21.19 -20.94 21.59
C SER A 105 21.60 -22.35 21.99
N ARG A 106 20.61 -23.24 22.21
CA ARG A 106 20.85 -24.65 22.51
C ARG A 106 21.84 -25.26 21.50
N PRO A 107 22.82 -26.07 21.94
CA PRO A 107 23.70 -26.77 21.01
C PRO A 107 22.84 -27.68 20.13
N GLN A 108 22.94 -27.51 18.80
CA GLN A 108 22.31 -28.40 17.84
C GLN A 108 22.92 -29.79 17.99
N SER A 109 22.07 -30.79 18.20
CA SER A 109 22.46 -32.19 18.15
C SER A 109 23.07 -32.49 16.78
N THR A 110 24.29 -33.01 16.77
CA THR A 110 24.99 -33.50 15.59
C THR A 110 24.09 -34.43 14.79
N VAL A 111 23.80 -34.06 13.54
CA VAL A 111 23.10 -34.89 12.57
C VAL A 111 23.98 -36.12 12.31
N PHE A 112 23.50 -37.31 12.69
CA PHE A 112 24.12 -38.57 12.28
C PHE A 112 23.82 -38.81 10.81
N VAL A 113 24.85 -38.73 9.96
CA VAL A 113 24.79 -39.22 8.59
C VAL A 113 25.03 -40.73 8.66
N GLN A 114 24.01 -41.53 8.38
CA GLN A 114 24.15 -42.98 8.28
C GLN A 114 24.88 -43.30 6.98
N LEU A 115 26.06 -43.92 7.08
CA LEU A 115 26.77 -44.50 5.95
C LEU A 115 26.16 -45.88 5.68
N ASP A 116 25.43 -46.03 4.58
CA ASP A 116 24.98 -47.33 4.10
C ASP A 116 26.18 -48.16 3.63
N LEU A 117 26.22 -49.43 4.04
CA LEU A 117 27.13 -50.47 3.56
C LEU A 117 26.32 -51.58 2.89
#